data_AF-A0A1F6C1G5-F1
#
_entry.id   AF-A0A1F6C1G5-F1
#
_cell.length_a   1.000
_cell.length_b   1.000
_cell.length_c   1.000
_cell.angle_alpha   90.00
_cell.angle_beta   90.00
_cell.angle_gamma   90.00
#
_symmetry.space_group_name_H-M   'P 1'
#
loop_
_entity.id
_entity.type
_entity.pdbx_description
1 polymer ?
#
loop_
_entity_poly.entity_id
_entity_poly.type
_entity_poly.pdbx_seq_one_letter_code
_entity_poly.pdbx_strand_id
1 'polypeptide(L)'
;MNPDIKKFIDFFHDAVIKIRNQKAVFVRGKDGNLVKSVLGVFSRSQLEMLAIWFLAKKDKLSPTVGAMLSKVVLEELQRKIKEPGFWSELDTIYEKYYSAGTQTAFTNDELDTLKEKLKM
;
A
#
# COMPACT_ATOMS: atom_id res chain seq x y z
N MET A 1 -8.36 17.67 -9.94
CA MET A 1 -7.71 16.35 -9.85
C MET A 1 -7.22 16.20 -8.41
N ASN A 2 -7.62 15.13 -7.71
CA ASN A 2 -7.23 14.96 -6.30
C ASN A 2 -5.69 14.75 -6.24
N PRO A 3 -4.92 15.62 -5.57
CA PRO A 3 -3.46 15.52 -5.50
C PRO A 3 -2.98 14.20 -4.88
N ASP A 4 -3.79 13.56 -4.02
CA ASP A 4 -3.42 12.29 -3.39
C ASP A 4 -3.43 11.11 -4.36
N ILE A 5 -4.24 11.14 -5.42
CA ILE A 5 -4.21 10.11 -6.47
C ILE A 5 -2.84 10.14 -7.15
N LYS A 6 -2.38 11.34 -7.53
CA LYS A 6 -1.08 11.49 -8.21
C LYS A 6 0.05 11.04 -7.29
N LYS A 7 0.06 11.53 -6.04
CA LYS A 7 1.07 11.14 -5.04
C LYS A 7 1.13 9.64 -4.83
N PHE A 8 -0.02 8.97 -4.72
CA PHE A 8 -0.06 7.52 -4.57
C PHE A 8 0.45 6.79 -5.82
N ILE A 9 0.08 7.22 -7.03
CA ILE A 9 0.57 6.59 -8.27
C ILE A 9 2.09 6.76 -8.40
N ASP A 10 2.61 7.95 -8.11
CA ASP A 10 4.05 8.23 -8.09
C ASP A 10 4.75 7.34 -7.05
N PHE A 11 4.20 7.23 -5.84
CA PHE A 11 4.70 6.32 -4.81
C PHE A 11 4.68 4.84 -5.26
N PHE A 12 3.57 4.38 -5.85
CA PHE A 12 3.42 2.99 -6.30
C PHE A 12 4.43 2.68 -7.39
N HIS A 13 4.66 3.61 -8.32
CA HIS A 13 5.68 3.48 -9.35
C HIS A 13 7.06 3.22 -8.74
N ASP A 14 7.45 4.06 -7.78
CA ASP A 14 8.75 3.98 -7.12
C ASP A 14 8.87 2.71 -6.28
N ALA A 15 7.80 2.31 -5.59
CA ALA A 15 7.76 1.09 -4.80
C ALA A 15 7.93 -0.17 -5.68
N VAL A 16 7.32 -0.20 -6.87
CA VAL A 16 7.49 -1.33 -7.81
C VAL A 16 8.95 -1.43 -8.25
N ILE A 17 9.58 -0.30 -8.60
CA ILE A 17 10.99 -0.29 -8.99
C ILE A 17 11.86 -0.75 -7.82
N LYS A 18 11.61 -0.23 -6.61
CA LYS A 18 12.45 -0.49 -5.45
C LYS A 18 12.35 -1.93 -4.92
N ILE A 19 11.13 -2.48 -4.90
CA ILE A 19 10.86 -3.79 -4.28
C ILE A 19 10.91 -4.92 -5.31
N ARG A 20 10.35 -4.71 -6.51
CA ARG A 20 10.28 -5.74 -7.56
C ARG A 20 11.41 -5.63 -8.57
N ASN A 21 12.16 -4.52 -8.59
CA ASN A 21 13.15 -4.22 -9.63
C ASN A 21 12.55 -4.32 -11.05
N GLN A 22 11.31 -3.88 -11.19
CA GLN A 22 10.54 -3.94 -12.44
C GLN A 22 9.99 -2.56 -12.80
N LYS A 23 9.72 -2.35 -14.09
CA LYS A 23 9.05 -1.14 -14.56
C LYS A 23 7.56 -1.22 -14.23
N ALA A 24 7.06 -0.27 -13.46
CA ALA A 24 5.62 -0.18 -13.19
C ALA A 24 4.84 0.08 -14.48
N VAL A 25 3.75 -0.65 -14.67
CA VAL A 25 2.84 -0.49 -15.81
C VAL A 25 1.53 0.07 -15.29
N PHE A 26 1.13 1.23 -15.84
CA PHE A 26 -0.10 1.90 -15.49
C PHE A 26 -0.98 2.10 -16.73
N VAL A 27 -2.28 1.87 -16.56
CA VAL A 27 -3.31 2.16 -17.55
C VAL A 27 -3.95 3.49 -17.19
N ARG A 28 -3.64 4.52 -17.99
CA ARG A 28 -4.18 5.88 -17.81
C ARG A 28 -5.72 5.85 -17.76
N GLY A 29 -6.29 6.62 -16.83
CA GLY A 29 -7.74 6.67 -16.59
C GLY A 29 -8.25 5.50 -15.74
N LYS A 30 -7.96 4.25 -16.12
CA LYS A 30 -8.42 3.06 -15.38
C LYS A 30 -7.84 3.02 -13.96
N ASP A 31 -6.52 3.05 -13.83
CA ASP A 31 -5.88 2.95 -12.51
C ASP A 31 -6.15 4.19 -11.66
N GLY A 32 -6.21 5.38 -12.27
CA GLY A 32 -6.58 6.61 -11.57
C GLY A 32 -8.00 6.57 -10.99
N ASN A 33 -8.96 5.96 -11.71
CA ASN A 33 -10.32 5.76 -11.20
C ASN A 33 -10.36 4.74 -10.06
N LEU A 34 -9.59 3.65 -10.16
CA LEU A 34 -9.48 2.66 -9.08
C LEU A 34 -8.92 3.27 -7.80
N VAL A 35 -7.81 4.01 -7.90
CA VAL A 35 -7.21 4.69 -6.74
C VAL A 35 -8.19 5.72 -6.17
N LYS A 36 -8.91 6.47 -7.01
CA LYS A 36 -9.94 7.41 -6.55
C LYS A 36 -11.03 6.73 -5.73
N SER A 37 -11.53 5.58 -6.18
CA SER A 37 -12.55 4.82 -5.46
C SER A 37 -12.06 4.33 -4.10
N VAL A 38 -10.82 3.85 -4.05
CA VAL A 38 -10.25 3.27 -2.81
C VAL A 38 -9.81 4.35 -1.83
N LEU A 39 -9.38 5.53 -2.29
CA LEU A 39 -9.12 6.71 -1.45
C LEU A 39 -10.38 7.23 -0.72
N GLY A 40 -11.58 6.82 -1.15
CA GLY A 40 -12.82 7.10 -0.41
C GLY A 40 -12.99 6.24 0.85
N VAL A 41 -12.23 5.15 0.95
CA VAL A 41 -12.31 4.16 2.05
C VAL A 41 -11.04 4.17 2.89
N PHE A 42 -9.88 4.26 2.23
CA PHE A 42 -8.56 4.23 2.84
C PHE A 42 -7.85 5.57 2.69
N SER A 43 -7.06 5.96 3.68
CA SER A 43 -6.17 7.12 3.54
C SER A 43 -5.02 6.82 2.57
N ARG A 44 -4.34 7.86 2.09
CA ARG A 44 -3.18 7.70 1.21
C ARG A 44 -2.09 6.84 1.84
N SER A 45 -1.73 7.13 3.10
CA SER A 45 -0.72 6.37 3.86
C SER A 45 -1.08 4.88 3.95
N GLN A 46 -2.36 4.55 4.13
CA GLN A 46 -2.86 3.17 4.18
C GLN A 46 -2.73 2.46 2.83
N LEU A 47 -2.97 3.17 1.74
CA LEU A 47 -2.76 2.62 0.39
C LEU A 47 -1.28 2.40 0.10
N GLU A 48 -0.41 3.30 0.54
CA GLU A 48 1.05 3.17 0.42
C GLU A 48 1.55 1.93 1.18
N MET A 49 1.05 1.68 2.40
CA MET A 49 1.32 0.44 3.14
C MET A 49 0.90 -0.80 2.37
N LEU A 50 -0.34 -0.79 1.86
CA LEU A 50 -0.88 -1.91 1.09
C LEU A 50 -0.02 -2.20 -0.13
N ALA A 51 0.43 -1.15 -0.82
CA ALA A 51 1.33 -1.27 -1.96
C ALA A 51 2.64 -1.94 -1.57
N ILE A 52 3.30 -1.49 -0.50
CA ILE A 52 4.55 -2.09 -0.02
C ILE A 52 4.35 -3.56 0.33
N TRP A 53 3.33 -3.89 1.12
CA TRP A 53 3.04 -5.27 1.52
C TRP A 53 2.76 -6.17 0.32
N PHE A 54 1.89 -5.72 -0.60
CA PHE A 54 1.56 -6.44 -1.82
C PHE A 54 2.82 -6.69 -2.68
N LEU A 55 3.62 -5.65 -2.89
CA LEU A 55 4.85 -5.72 -3.68
C LEU A 55 5.96 -6.50 -2.98
N ALA A 56 5.91 -6.72 -1.67
CA ALA A 56 6.86 -7.58 -0.98
C ALA A 56 6.40 -9.05 -0.94
N LYS A 57 5.10 -9.29 -0.70
CA LYS A 57 4.57 -10.62 -0.34
C LYS A 57 3.83 -11.34 -1.46
N LYS A 58 3.34 -10.62 -2.47
CA LYS A 58 2.60 -11.20 -3.60
C LYS A 58 3.43 -11.20 -4.88
N ASP A 59 4.57 -11.90 -4.83
CA ASP A 59 5.58 -11.94 -5.90
C ASP A 59 5.14 -12.67 -7.16
N LYS A 60 4.18 -13.56 -6.99
CA LYS A 60 3.53 -14.26 -8.10
C LYS A 60 2.46 -13.42 -8.81
N LEU A 61 2.03 -12.30 -8.23
CA LEU A 61 1.03 -11.42 -8.84
C LEU A 61 1.70 -10.28 -9.60
N SER A 62 1.09 -9.87 -10.71
CA SER A 62 1.60 -8.74 -11.49
C SER A 62 1.61 -7.46 -10.65
N PRO A 63 2.67 -6.65 -10.69
CA PRO A 63 2.82 -5.44 -9.87
C PRO A 63 1.99 -4.27 -10.44
N THR A 64 0.67 -4.45 -10.48
CA THR A 64 -0.29 -3.47 -11.00
C THR A 64 -1.25 -3.04 -9.91
N VAL A 65 -1.75 -1.79 -10.01
CA VAL A 65 -2.76 -1.26 -9.08
C VAL A 65 -4.01 -2.13 -9.05
N GLY A 66 -4.46 -2.62 -10.21
CA GLY A 66 -5.62 -3.51 -10.30
C GLY A 66 -5.42 -4.86 -9.59
N ALA A 67 -4.22 -5.45 -9.66
CA ALA A 67 -3.92 -6.69 -8.94
C ALA A 67 -3.86 -6.49 -7.42
N MET A 68 -3.25 -5.38 -6.99
CA MET A 68 -3.21 -4.97 -5.58
C MET A 68 -4.62 -4.73 -5.01
N LEU A 69 -5.49 -4.11 -5.80
CA LEU A 69 -6.88 -3.81 -5.42
C LEU A 69 -7.88 -4.91 -5.79
N SER A 70 -7.39 -6.10 -6.15
CA SER A 70 -8.28 -7.23 -6.38
C SER A 70 -8.98 -7.62 -5.09
N LYS A 71 -10.23 -8.06 -5.20
CA LYS A 71 -11.06 -8.45 -4.04
C LYS A 71 -10.34 -9.43 -3.12
N VAL A 72 -9.66 -10.43 -3.69
CA VAL A 72 -8.91 -11.45 -2.94
C VAL A 72 -7.79 -10.85 -2.10
N VAL A 73 -7.00 -9.93 -2.67
CA VAL A 73 -5.90 -9.26 -1.96
C VAL A 73 -6.44 -8.36 -0.86
N LEU A 74 -7.53 -7.64 -1.12
CA LEU A 74 -8.17 -6.79 -0.11
C LEU A 74 -8.76 -7.60 1.05
N GLU A 75 -9.42 -8.73 0.77
CA GLU A 75 -9.95 -9.63 1.80
C GLU A 75 -8.84 -10.25 2.65
N GLU A 76 -7.72 -10.64 2.04
CA GLU A 76 -6.56 -11.14 2.76
C GLU A 76 -5.94 -10.06 3.65
N LEU A 77 -5.79 -8.85 3.11
CA LEU A 77 -5.28 -7.72 3.86
C LEU A 77 -6.17 -7.42 5.08
N GLN A 78 -7.50 -7.36 4.89
CA GLN A 78 -8.44 -7.12 5.98
C GLN A 78 -8.32 -8.15 7.10
N ARG A 79 -8.01 -9.41 6.77
CA ARG A 79 -7.75 -10.44 7.78
C ARG A 79 -6.41 -10.21 8.48
N LYS A 80 -5.34 -9.99 7.72
CA LYS A 80 -3.99 -9.81 8.26
C LYS A 80 -3.80 -8.56 9.09
N ILE A 81 -4.43 -7.45 8.72
CA ILE A 81 -4.37 -6.19 9.48
C ILE A 81 -4.85 -6.33 10.93
N LYS A 82 -5.76 -7.28 11.19
CA LYS A 82 -6.26 -7.60 12.53
C LYS A 82 -5.28 -8.45 13.34
N GLU A 83 -4.26 -9.03 12.69
CA GLU A 83 -3.22 -9.83 13.34
C GLU A 83 -2.13 -8.91 13.92
N PRO A 84 -1.74 -9.07 15.19
CA PRO A 84 -0.69 -8.23 15.81
C PRO A 84 0.64 -8.29 15.05
N GLY A 85 1.01 -9.46 14.52
CA GLY A 85 2.28 -9.67 13.82
C GLY A 85 2.36 -9.02 12.44
N PHE A 86 1.23 -8.62 11.84
CA PHE A 86 1.23 -7.97 10.53
C PHE A 86 1.95 -6.63 10.54
N TRP A 87 1.80 -5.86 11.62
CA TRP A 87 2.45 -4.55 11.75
C TRP A 87 3.97 -4.69 11.86
N SER A 88 4.46 -5.64 12.67
CA SER A 88 5.89 -5.93 12.77
C SER A 88 6.47 -6.46 11.45
N GLU A 89 5.70 -7.25 10.70
CA GLU A 89 6.09 -7.71 9.37
C GLU A 89 6.21 -6.54 8.39
N LEU A 90 5.25 -5.60 8.41
CA LEU A 90 5.29 -4.38 7.62
C LEU A 90 6.49 -3.51 7.96
N ASP A 91 6.78 -3.29 9.25
CA ASP A 91 7.94 -2.53 9.70
C ASP A 91 9.23 -3.16 9.17
N THR A 92 9.36 -4.48 9.27
CA THR A 92 10.52 -5.22 8.73
C THR A 92 10.66 -5.04 7.21
N ILE A 93 9.55 -5.08 6.46
CA ILE A 93 9.56 -4.85 5.02
C ILE A 93 9.99 -3.40 4.73
N TYR A 94 9.45 -2.44 5.49
CA TYR A 94 9.74 -1.03 5.33
C TYR A 94 11.23 -0.77 5.58
N GLU A 95 11.76 -1.23 6.70
CA GLU A 95 13.17 -1.15 7.03
C GLU A 95 14.03 -1.78 5.94
N LYS A 96 13.65 -2.95 5.42
CA LYS A 96 14.43 -3.63 4.37
C LYS A 96 14.58 -2.79 3.09
N TYR A 97 13.53 -2.08 2.67
CA TYR A 97 13.53 -1.36 1.38
C TYR A 97 13.73 0.16 1.53
N TYR A 98 13.60 0.72 2.73
CA TYR A 98 13.61 2.18 2.96
C TYR A 98 14.57 2.62 4.09
N SER A 99 15.52 1.77 4.52
CA SER A 99 16.43 2.09 5.64
C SER A 99 17.37 3.29 5.41
N ALA A 100 17.49 4.07 6.48
CA ALA A 100 18.40 5.19 6.76
C ALA A 100 18.22 6.49 5.95
N GLY A 101 17.26 7.32 6.36
CA GLY A 101 17.28 8.78 6.12
C GLY A 101 16.00 9.41 5.59
N THR A 102 14.98 8.62 5.25
CA THR A 102 13.66 9.15 4.87
C THR A 102 12.69 8.92 6.01
N GLN A 103 12.02 10.00 6.44
CA GLN A 103 11.16 10.11 7.61
C GLN A 103 10.30 8.86 7.84
N THR A 104 10.32 8.39 9.09
CA THR A 104 9.38 7.46 9.73
C THR A 104 8.06 7.37 8.97
N ALA A 105 7.86 6.24 8.29
CA ALA A 105 6.52 5.85 7.89
C ALA A 105 5.73 5.56 9.16
N PHE A 106 4.67 6.33 9.33
CA PHE A 106 3.66 6.26 10.39
C PHE A 106 4.09 6.87 11.72
N THR A 107 3.32 7.88 12.14
CA THR A 107 3.22 8.19 13.55
C THR A 107 2.40 7.11 14.24
N ASN A 108 2.64 6.85 15.53
CA ASN A 108 1.81 5.92 16.32
C ASN A 108 0.31 6.27 16.23
N ASP A 109 0.00 7.54 16.05
CA ASP A 109 -1.35 8.09 15.78
C ASP A 109 -2.03 7.50 14.54
N GLU A 110 -1.31 7.33 13.43
CA GLU A 110 -1.85 6.75 12.19
C GLU A 110 -2.15 5.26 12.35
N LEU A 111 -1.32 4.55 13.13
CA LEU A 111 -1.52 3.13 13.45
C LEU A 111 -2.72 2.92 14.37
N ASP A 112 -2.92 3.79 15.36
CA ASP A 112 -4.07 3.70 16.27
C ASP A 112 -5.38 4.09 15.57
N THR A 113 -5.36 5.12 14.72
CA THR A 113 -6.53 5.49 13.89
C THR A 113 -6.96 4.34 12.98
N LEU A 114 -5.99 3.60 12.44
CA LEU A 114 -6.24 2.40 11.64
C LEU A 114 -6.88 1.28 12.45
N LYS A 115 -6.30 0.96 13.61
CA LYS A 115 -6.81 -0.07 14.51
C LYS A 115 -8.24 0.23 14.98
N GLU A 116 -8.58 1.49 15.25
CA GLU A 116 -9.94 1.89 15.63
C GLU A 116 -10.94 1.71 14.49
N LYS A 117 -10.59 2.13 13.26
CA LYS A 117 -11.49 1.98 12.09
C LYS A 117 -11.71 0.52 11.69
N LEU A 118 -10.76 -0.37 12.00
CA LEU A 118 -10.81 -1.80 11.65
C LEU A 118 -11.38 -2.69 12.78
N LYS A 119 -11.64 -2.10 13.95
CA LYS A 119 -12.35 -2.71 15.09
C LYS A 119 -13.89 -2.65 14.98
N MET A 120 -14.43 -2.29 13.81
CA MET A 120 -15.82 -2.66 13.48
C MET A 120 -16.01 -4.18 13.48
#